data_AF-A0A1G0ZYP3-F1
#
_entry.id   AF-A0A1G0ZYP3-F1
#
_cell.length_a   1.000
_cell.length_b   1.000
_cell.length_c   1.000
_cell.angle_alpha   90.00
_cell.angle_beta   90.00
_cell.angle_gamma   90.00
#
_symmetry.space_group_name_H-M   'P 1'
#
loop_
_entity.id
_entity.type
_entity.pdbx_description
1 polymer ?
#
loop_
_entity_poly.entity_id
_entity_poly.type
_entity_poly.pdbx_seq_one_letter_code
_entity_poly.pdbx_strand_id
1 'polypeptide(L)'
;MKSMTKLVLAAMFAVGFISLGAPKANAATPTDTIAVTVTLDSIISVIVDVPSWAIGAKALSATSISDLVTATNDGNVAEKFMIKGANGAGLWTLGAVIGEDIFALGFDTTDAYETFVAIDTTGVELAASVAVAGTQTFKMQYSMPSTNTKTVGLGQGFDVTVTASAP
;
A
#
# COMPACT_ATOMS: atom_id res chain seq x y z
N MET A 1 -41.10 -20.82 7.72
CA MET A 1 -40.62 -19.67 6.93
C MET A 1 -40.40 -20.17 5.51
N LYS A 2 -41.31 -19.82 4.58
CA LYS A 2 -41.11 -18.80 3.52
C LYS A 2 -39.85 -19.09 2.69
N SER A 3 -39.87 -19.34 1.38
CA SER A 3 -40.92 -19.45 0.37
C SER A 3 -40.24 -20.01 -0.89
N MET A 4 -40.60 -21.21 -1.34
CA MET A 4 -40.37 -21.66 -2.72
C MET A 4 -41.41 -20.98 -3.61
N THR A 5 -40.98 -20.29 -4.67
CA THR A 5 -41.86 -19.69 -5.68
C THR A 5 -41.14 -19.69 -7.03
N LYS A 6 -41.61 -20.23 -8.14
CA LYS A 6 -42.63 -21.24 -8.50
C LYS A 6 -42.30 -21.56 -9.97
N LEU A 7 -42.15 -22.84 -10.30
CA LEU A 7 -42.28 -23.33 -11.67
C LEU A 7 -43.76 -23.24 -12.04
N VAL A 8 -44.12 -22.56 -13.14
CA VAL A 8 -45.47 -22.67 -13.72
C VAL A 8 -45.31 -22.93 -15.21
N LEU A 9 -45.49 -24.19 -15.56
CA LEU A 9 -45.79 -24.67 -16.91
C LEU A 9 -47.32 -24.80 -16.99
N ALA A 10 -47.96 -24.06 -17.89
CA ALA A 10 -49.37 -24.23 -18.20
C ALA A 10 -49.54 -24.14 -19.72
N ALA A 11 -49.79 -25.29 -20.34
CA ALA A 11 -50.32 -25.42 -21.69
C ALA A 11 -51.84 -25.56 -21.58
N MET A 12 -52.61 -24.82 -22.38
CA MET A 12 -53.91 -25.32 -22.88
C MET A 12 -54.36 -24.54 -24.12
N PHE A 13 -54.69 -25.35 -25.13
CA PHE A 13 -55.26 -25.03 -26.43
C PHE A 13 -56.59 -24.27 -26.33
N ALA A 14 -56.78 -23.28 -27.20
CA ALA A 14 -58.11 -22.86 -27.65
C ALA A 14 -58.08 -22.58 -29.17
N VAL A 15 -59.18 -22.98 -29.80
CA VAL A 15 -59.36 -23.29 -31.22
C VAL A 15 -59.60 -22.04 -32.08
N GLY A 16 -58.96 -22.03 -33.26
CA GLY A 16 -59.58 -21.63 -34.53
C GLY A 16 -59.55 -20.14 -34.90
N PHE A 17 -58.85 -19.82 -35.99
CA PHE A 17 -59.41 -19.05 -37.12
C PHE A 17 -58.47 -19.20 -38.34
N ILE A 18 -59.04 -19.67 -39.45
CA ILE A 18 -58.40 -19.67 -40.77
C ILE A 18 -58.41 -18.22 -41.26
N SER A 19 -57.23 -17.70 -41.61
CA SER A 19 -57.07 -16.46 -42.36
C SER A 19 -55.95 -16.67 -43.38
N LEU A 20 -56.35 -16.96 -44.61
CA LEU A 20 -55.49 -16.95 -45.79
C LEU A 20 -55.20 -15.49 -46.16
N GLY A 21 -53.91 -15.12 -46.19
CA GLY A 21 -53.41 -13.95 -46.90
C GLY A 21 -52.81 -12.85 -46.03
N ALA A 22 -51.49 -12.90 -45.81
CA ALA A 22 -50.69 -11.74 -45.42
C ALA A 22 -49.26 -11.87 -46.00
N PRO A 23 -48.64 -10.75 -46.41
CA PRO A 23 -47.37 -10.71 -47.13
C PRO A 23 -46.21 -11.26 -46.28
N LYS A 24 -45.20 -11.82 -46.95
CA LYS A 24 -43.94 -12.29 -46.34
C LYS A 24 -43.35 -11.19 -45.44
N ALA A 25 -43.53 -11.33 -44.12
CA ALA A 25 -42.78 -10.55 -43.15
C ALA A 25 -41.35 -11.11 -43.14
N ASN A 26 -40.39 -10.33 -43.64
CA ASN A 26 -38.98 -10.59 -43.38
C ASN A 26 -38.79 -10.41 -41.86
N ALA A 27 -38.70 -11.51 -41.12
CA ALA A 27 -38.37 -11.46 -39.70
C ALA A 27 -36.95 -10.88 -39.56
N ALA A 28 -36.87 -9.60 -39.21
CA ALA A 28 -35.61 -8.99 -38.79
C ALA A 28 -35.14 -9.77 -37.56
N THR A 29 -33.99 -10.41 -37.67
CA THR A 29 -33.37 -11.12 -36.54
C THR A 29 -32.94 -10.04 -35.55
N PRO A 30 -33.50 -9.97 -34.32
CA PRO A 30 -33.04 -8.99 -33.35
C PRO A 30 -31.63 -9.39 -32.93
N THR A 31 -30.63 -8.67 -33.40
CA THR A 31 -29.26 -8.74 -32.89
C THR A 31 -29.17 -7.78 -31.72
N ASP A 32 -29.71 -8.17 -30.58
CA ASP A 32 -29.47 -7.45 -29.33
C ASP A 32 -28.03 -7.73 -28.90
N THR A 33 -27.19 -6.70 -28.94
CA THR A 33 -25.83 -6.74 -28.42
C THR A 33 -25.84 -6.31 -26.96
N ILE A 34 -25.46 -7.21 -26.05
CA ILE A 34 -25.20 -6.87 -24.66
C ILE A 34 -23.77 -6.36 -24.56
N ALA A 35 -23.59 -5.09 -24.21
CA ALA A 35 -22.28 -4.54 -23.87
C ALA A 35 -22.03 -4.73 -22.37
N VAL A 36 -20.99 -5.51 -22.03
CA VAL A 36 -20.50 -5.66 -20.66
C VAL A 36 -19.19 -4.91 -20.54
N THR A 37 -19.15 -3.91 -19.66
CA THR A 37 -17.90 -3.24 -19.28
C THR A 37 -17.37 -3.89 -18.01
N VAL A 38 -16.20 -4.52 -18.10
CA VAL A 38 -15.47 -5.03 -16.94
C VAL A 38 -14.38 -4.02 -16.61
N THR A 39 -14.45 -3.41 -15.42
CA THR A 39 -13.38 -2.59 -14.86
C THR A 39 -12.65 -3.39 -13.80
N LEU A 40 -11.32 -3.38 -13.84
CA LEU A 40 -10.50 -3.93 -12.76
C LEU A 40 -10.44 -2.90 -11.63
N ASP A 41 -10.58 -3.37 -10.39
CA ASP A 41 -10.37 -2.52 -9.21
C ASP A 41 -8.89 -2.15 -9.08
N SER A 42 -8.62 -0.91 -8.66
CA SER A 42 -7.27 -0.47 -8.33
C SER A 42 -6.80 -1.11 -7.02
N ILE A 43 -5.69 -1.82 -7.08
CA ILE A 43 -5.01 -2.44 -5.94
C ILE A 43 -3.78 -1.58 -5.63
N ILE A 44 -3.70 -1.09 -4.39
CA ILE A 44 -2.56 -0.34 -3.87
C ILE A 44 -1.85 -1.23 -2.85
N SER A 45 -0.58 -1.56 -3.09
CA SER A 45 0.20 -2.47 -2.23
C SER A 45 1.70 -2.22 -2.36
N VAL A 46 2.38 -2.14 -1.22
CA VAL A 46 3.85 -2.06 -1.15
C VAL A 46 4.41 -3.26 -0.39
N ILE A 47 5.42 -3.89 -0.96
CA ILE A 47 6.25 -4.89 -0.29
C ILE A 47 7.57 -4.23 0.07
N VAL A 48 8.00 -4.37 1.33
CA VAL A 48 9.29 -3.84 1.80
C VAL A 48 10.21 -5.01 2.12
N ASP A 49 11.35 -5.07 1.43
CA ASP A 49 12.45 -5.98 1.73
C ASP A 49 13.51 -5.23 2.54
N VAL A 50 13.76 -5.71 3.77
CA VAL A 50 14.70 -5.11 4.71
C VAL A 50 15.79 -6.13 4.99
N PRO A 51 17.03 -5.96 4.46
CA PRO A 51 18.15 -6.74 4.93
C PRO A 51 18.33 -6.45 6.43
N SER A 52 18.58 -7.49 7.23
CA SER A 52 18.59 -7.40 8.69
C SER A 52 19.34 -6.17 9.21
N TRP A 53 18.62 -5.20 9.79
CA TRP A 53 19.25 -4.00 10.34
C TRP A 53 19.59 -4.20 11.82
N ALA A 54 20.75 -4.79 12.09
CA ALA A 54 21.24 -5.04 13.44
C ALA A 54 21.85 -3.77 14.05
N ILE A 55 21.01 -2.83 14.50
CA ILE A 55 21.48 -1.59 15.16
C ILE A 55 22.29 -1.92 16.43
N GLY A 56 21.80 -2.86 17.23
CA GLY A 56 22.48 -3.32 18.45
C GLY A 56 22.69 -2.22 19.49
N ALA A 57 23.59 -2.48 20.44
CA ALA A 57 24.05 -1.46 21.38
C ALA A 57 25.01 -0.49 20.68
N LYS A 58 24.80 0.81 20.86
CA LYS A 58 25.63 1.89 20.31
C LYS A 58 26.04 2.85 21.43
N ALA A 59 27.08 3.65 21.19
CA ALA A 59 27.44 4.73 22.09
C ALA A 59 26.46 5.91 21.92
N LEU A 60 26.33 6.75 22.96
CA LEU A 60 25.56 7.99 22.87
C LEU A 60 26.06 8.86 21.70
N SER A 61 25.14 9.55 21.04
CA SER A 61 25.39 10.34 19.82
C SER A 61 25.98 9.56 18.63
N ALA A 62 26.08 8.23 18.70
CA ALA A 62 26.56 7.45 17.58
C ALA A 62 25.49 7.35 16.48
N THR A 63 25.96 7.36 15.24
CA THR A 63 25.12 7.17 14.05
C THR A 63 25.40 5.79 13.44
N SER A 64 24.35 5.15 12.94
CA SER A 64 24.43 3.89 12.20
C SER A 64 23.61 4.00 10.93
N ILE A 65 24.11 3.42 9.85
CA ILE A 65 23.42 3.35 8.56
C ILE A 65 23.02 1.89 8.32
N SER A 66 21.87 1.66 7.71
CA SER A 66 21.40 0.32 7.32
C SER A 66 22.06 -0.16 6.03
N ASP A 67 21.90 -1.45 5.74
CA ASP A 67 22.01 -1.95 4.37
C ASP A 67 20.86 -1.43 3.50
N LEU A 68 20.90 -1.73 2.21
CA LEU A 68 19.94 -1.23 1.23
C LEU A 68 18.55 -1.84 1.43
N VAL A 69 17.56 -0.98 1.69
CA VAL A 69 16.14 -1.36 1.80
C VAL A 69 15.48 -1.17 0.44
N THR A 70 14.61 -2.09 0.05
CA THR A 70 13.86 -2.02 -1.22
C THR A 70 12.36 -2.01 -0.96
N ALA A 71 11.68 -0.95 -1.38
CA ALA A 71 10.23 -0.89 -1.44
C ALA A 71 9.77 -1.17 -2.87
N THR A 72 8.90 -2.15 -3.07
CA THR A 72 8.39 -2.57 -4.38
C THR A 72 6.90 -2.30 -4.47
N ASN A 73 6.45 -1.70 -5.58
CA ASN A 73 5.04 -1.57 -5.90
C ASN A 73 4.50 -2.94 -6.35
N ASP A 74 3.68 -3.56 -5.51
CA ASP A 74 3.00 -4.83 -5.73
C ASP A 74 1.51 -4.62 -6.06
N GLY A 75 1.09 -3.38 -6.30
CA GLY A 75 -0.23 -3.03 -6.79
C GLY A 75 -0.37 -3.18 -8.30
N ASN A 76 -1.50 -2.71 -8.83
CA ASN A 76 -1.80 -2.72 -10.27
C ASN A 76 -1.90 -1.32 -10.90
N VAL A 77 -1.52 -0.28 -10.16
CA VAL A 77 -1.41 1.11 -10.61
C VAL A 77 -0.08 1.71 -10.15
N ALA A 78 0.31 2.87 -10.67
CA ALA A 78 1.44 3.62 -10.11
C ALA A 78 1.10 4.11 -8.70
N GLU A 79 2.09 4.13 -7.81
CA GLU A 79 1.88 4.42 -6.39
C GLU A 79 2.86 5.46 -5.86
N LYS A 80 2.42 6.28 -4.91
CA LYS A 80 3.25 7.14 -4.08
C LYS A 80 3.63 6.41 -2.81
N PHE A 81 4.91 6.45 -2.45
CA PHE A 81 5.41 5.89 -1.19
C PHE A 81 5.71 6.98 -0.17
N MET A 82 5.20 6.78 1.04
CA MET A 82 5.50 7.60 2.22
C MET A 82 6.23 6.75 3.25
N ILE A 83 7.12 7.37 4.03
CA ILE A 83 7.85 6.73 5.12
C ILE A 83 7.67 7.52 6.42
N LYS A 84 7.39 6.83 7.52
CA LYS A 84 7.28 7.43 8.86
C LYS A 84 7.95 6.56 9.92
N GLY A 85 8.40 7.19 10.99
CA GLY A 85 8.90 6.52 12.18
C GLY A 85 7.90 6.54 13.33
N ALA A 86 8.19 5.77 14.37
CA ALA A 86 7.48 5.80 15.64
C ALA A 86 8.42 6.20 16.78
N ASN A 87 7.85 6.62 17.91
CA ASN A 87 8.61 6.78 19.15
C ASN A 87 9.16 5.42 19.63
N GLY A 88 10.23 5.45 20.40
CA GLY A 88 10.83 4.26 20.98
C GLY A 88 9.98 3.71 22.13
N ALA A 89 9.87 2.38 22.20
CA ALA A 89 9.05 1.68 23.20
C ALA A 89 9.47 1.98 24.65
N GLY A 90 10.73 2.32 24.90
CA GLY A 90 11.26 2.65 26.23
C GLY A 90 11.26 4.16 26.54
N LEU A 91 10.31 4.91 25.99
CA LEU A 91 10.09 6.35 26.23
C LEU A 91 11.11 7.29 25.55
N TRP A 92 11.86 6.79 24.56
CA TRP A 92 12.58 7.67 23.64
C TRP A 92 11.64 8.30 22.63
N THR A 93 11.90 9.56 22.30
CA THR A 93 11.08 10.31 21.33
C THR A 93 11.82 10.42 20.01
N LEU A 94 11.11 10.26 18.89
CA LEU A 94 11.67 10.55 17.58
C LEU A 94 11.69 12.07 17.37
N GLY A 95 12.84 12.61 17.00
CA GLY A 95 13.02 14.02 16.69
C GLY A 95 13.85 14.25 15.44
N ALA A 96 13.76 15.47 14.89
CA ALA A 96 14.53 15.88 13.72
C ALA A 96 16.05 15.97 14.00
N VAL A 97 16.42 16.20 15.26
CA VAL A 97 17.81 16.28 15.73
C VAL A 97 17.90 15.50 17.04
N ILE A 98 19.04 14.83 17.27
CA ILE A 98 19.27 14.11 18.53
C ILE A 98 19.29 15.05 19.74
N GLY A 99 18.92 14.53 20.89
CA GLY A 99 18.90 15.26 22.16
C GLY A 99 18.81 14.33 23.35
N GLU A 100 18.42 14.87 24.50
CA GLU A 100 18.14 14.07 25.69
C GLU A 100 16.93 13.18 25.45
N ASP A 101 17.13 11.85 25.48
CA ASP A 101 16.12 10.84 25.16
C ASP A 101 15.44 11.03 23.78
N ILE A 102 16.07 11.79 22.89
CA ILE A 102 15.59 12.04 21.53
C ILE A 102 16.56 11.39 20.55
N PHE A 103 16.06 10.42 19.80
CA PHE A 103 16.78 9.81 18.69
C PHE A 103 16.30 10.41 17.37
N ALA A 104 17.12 10.28 16.34
CA ALA A 104 16.78 10.74 15.00
C ALA A 104 16.85 9.59 13.99
N LEU A 105 15.94 9.63 13.02
CA LEU A 105 15.91 8.75 11.88
C LEU A 105 16.02 9.58 10.59
N GLY A 106 16.64 9.00 9.58
CA GLY A 106 16.64 9.57 8.24
C GLY A 106 16.68 8.49 7.17
N PHE A 107 16.39 8.87 5.94
CA PHE A 107 16.58 8.01 4.76
C PHE A 107 17.30 8.77 3.65
N ASP A 108 18.01 8.04 2.80
CA ASP A 108 18.60 8.59 1.58
C ASP A 108 18.32 7.66 0.40
N THR A 109 17.82 8.24 -0.69
CA THR A 109 17.49 7.57 -1.96
C THR A 109 18.54 7.80 -3.04
N THR A 110 19.56 8.64 -2.79
CA THR A 110 20.67 8.90 -3.70
C THR A 110 21.70 7.79 -3.64
N ASP A 111 22.39 7.55 -4.76
CA ASP A 111 23.39 6.46 -4.85
C ASP A 111 24.59 6.63 -3.90
N ALA A 112 24.86 7.87 -3.46
CA ALA A 112 25.95 8.16 -2.53
C ALA A 112 25.57 7.81 -1.07
N TYR A 113 24.29 7.88 -0.71
CA TYR A 113 23.78 7.68 0.65
C TYR A 113 24.48 8.58 1.70
N GLU A 114 24.67 9.85 1.36
CA GLU A 114 25.36 10.86 2.19
C GLU A 114 24.41 11.96 2.73
N THR A 115 23.23 12.14 2.13
CA THR A 115 22.28 13.21 2.44
C THR A 115 20.96 12.64 2.93
N PHE A 116 20.85 12.43 4.24
CA PHE A 116 19.67 11.83 4.85
C PHE A 116 18.57 12.85 5.08
N VAL A 117 17.40 12.59 4.50
CA VAL A 117 16.14 13.29 4.78
C VAL A 117 15.60 12.79 6.12
N ALA A 118 15.32 13.72 7.04
CA ALA A 118 14.80 13.38 8.36
C ALA A 118 13.41 12.72 8.27
N ILE A 119 13.20 11.67 9.06
CA ILE A 119 11.92 10.98 9.20
C ILE A 119 11.24 11.48 10.48
N ASP A 120 9.94 11.78 10.37
CA ASP A 120 9.10 12.11 11.51
C ASP A 120 7.93 11.12 11.68
N THR A 121 7.05 11.41 12.64
CA THR A 121 5.87 10.58 12.96
C THR A 121 4.66 10.85 12.06
N THR A 122 4.69 11.93 11.27
CA THR A 122 3.61 12.33 10.36
C THR A 122 3.75 11.68 8.98
N GLY A 123 4.99 11.45 8.56
CA GLY A 123 5.32 10.81 7.31
C GLY A 123 5.87 11.78 6.27
N VAL A 124 6.90 11.33 5.59
CA VAL A 124 7.64 12.09 4.57
C VAL A 124 7.59 11.32 3.25
N GLU A 125 7.66 12.04 2.14
CA GLU A 125 7.64 11.42 0.82
C GLU A 125 8.93 10.65 0.57
N LEU A 126 8.81 9.34 0.30
CA LEU A 126 9.92 8.48 -0.09
C LEU A 126 10.06 8.42 -1.61
N ALA A 127 8.94 8.33 -2.33
CA ALA A 127 8.89 8.38 -3.79
C ALA A 127 7.52 8.91 -4.26
N ALA A 128 7.52 9.83 -5.22
CA ALA A 128 6.30 10.45 -5.72
C ALA A 128 5.47 9.54 -6.64
N SER A 129 6.14 8.66 -7.41
CA SER A 129 5.48 7.77 -8.36
C SER A 129 6.37 6.58 -8.71
N VAL A 130 5.99 5.41 -8.22
CA VAL A 130 6.63 4.13 -8.50
C VAL A 130 5.71 3.35 -9.44
N ALA A 131 6.20 3.03 -10.64
CA ALA A 131 5.46 2.24 -11.61
C ALA A 131 5.13 0.84 -11.06
N VAL A 132 4.15 0.16 -11.65
CA VAL A 132 3.81 -1.24 -11.31
C VAL A 132 5.05 -2.13 -11.41
N ALA A 133 5.31 -2.95 -10.39
CA ALA A 133 6.52 -3.77 -10.22
C ALA A 133 7.84 -2.96 -10.16
N GLY A 134 7.76 -1.63 -10.10
CA GLY A 134 8.89 -0.75 -9.89
C GLY A 134 9.34 -0.74 -8.43
N THR A 135 10.59 -0.32 -8.22
CA THR A 135 11.22 -0.32 -6.90
C THR A 135 11.77 1.05 -6.54
N GLN A 136 11.67 1.41 -5.26
CA GLN A 136 12.44 2.48 -4.65
C GLN A 136 13.42 1.88 -3.65
N THR A 137 14.71 2.11 -3.87
CA THR A 137 15.78 1.69 -2.96
C THR A 137 16.24 2.86 -2.11
N PHE A 138 16.55 2.61 -0.84
CA PHE A 138 17.03 3.63 0.09
C PHE A 138 17.87 3.01 1.21
N LYS A 139 18.68 3.84 1.88
CA LYS A 139 19.30 3.47 3.16
C LYS A 139 18.67 4.26 4.28
N MET A 140 18.63 3.65 5.47
CA MET A 140 18.18 4.27 6.69
C MET A 140 19.37 4.74 7.51
N GLN A 141 19.22 5.86 8.20
CA GLN A 141 20.12 6.34 9.23
C GLN A 141 19.40 6.34 10.57
N TYR A 142 20.10 5.88 11.59
CA TYR A 142 19.69 5.97 12.98
C TYR A 142 20.77 6.71 13.76
N SER A 143 20.38 7.71 14.54
CA SER A 143 21.27 8.43 15.45
C SER A 143 20.78 8.30 16.88
N MET A 144 21.65 7.80 17.75
CA MET A 144 21.36 7.56 19.16
C MET A 144 21.23 8.87 19.94
N PRO A 145 20.39 8.93 20.99
CA PRO A 145 20.28 10.12 21.84
C PRO A 145 21.63 10.59 22.38
N SER A 146 21.76 11.89 22.66
CA SER A 146 22.98 12.46 23.23
C SER A 146 23.15 12.12 24.70
N THR A 147 22.04 11.88 25.39
CA THR A 147 21.98 11.34 26.74
C THR A 147 20.79 10.38 26.84
N ASN A 148 20.88 9.45 27.79
CA ASN A 148 19.80 8.52 28.11
C ASN A 148 19.48 8.65 29.61
N THR A 149 18.36 9.28 29.94
CA THR A 149 17.85 9.38 31.30
C THR A 149 16.79 8.33 31.60
N LYS A 150 16.33 7.61 30.56
CA LYS A 150 15.40 6.50 30.71
C LYS A 150 16.12 5.28 31.28
N THR A 151 15.36 4.46 32.01
CA THR A 151 15.88 3.30 32.76
C THR A 151 16.79 2.44 31.90
N VAL A 152 18.02 2.24 32.38
CA VAL A 152 18.99 1.29 31.79
C VAL A 152 18.38 -0.11 31.67
N GLY A 153 18.49 -0.71 30.49
CA GLY A 153 18.01 -2.09 30.23
C GLY A 153 16.60 -2.21 29.64
N LEU A 154 15.88 -1.10 29.41
CA LEU A 154 14.66 -1.13 28.59
C LEU A 154 15.01 -1.17 27.11
N GLY A 155 14.40 -2.09 26.36
CA GLY A 155 14.50 -2.12 24.91
C GLY A 155 13.87 -0.87 24.30
N GLN A 156 14.63 -0.14 23.50
CA GLN A 156 14.19 1.08 22.82
C GLN A 156 13.79 0.81 21.37
N GLY A 157 13.17 -0.35 21.14
CA GLY A 157 12.70 -0.73 19.80
C GLY A 157 11.73 0.32 19.28
N PHE A 158 11.79 0.57 17.97
CA PHE A 158 10.92 1.49 17.26
C PHE A 158 10.56 0.87 15.92
N ASP A 159 9.42 1.30 15.38
CA ASP A 159 8.96 0.87 14.07
C ASP A 159 9.20 1.97 13.03
N VAL A 160 9.50 1.55 11.80
CA VAL A 160 9.49 2.39 10.61
C VAL A 160 8.48 1.78 9.66
N THR A 161 7.56 2.60 9.14
CA THR A 161 6.48 2.15 8.27
C THR A 161 6.58 2.84 6.93
N VAL A 162 6.56 2.04 5.86
CA VAL A 162 6.33 2.53 4.49
C VAL A 162 4.86 2.28 4.14
N THR A 163 4.21 3.29 3.57
CA THR A 163 2.81 3.19 3.12
C THR A 163 2.70 3.61 1.67
N ALA A 164 1.82 2.95 0.92
CA ALA A 164 1.49 3.31 -0.45
C ALA A 164 0.14 4.02 -0.55
N SER A 165 0.03 4.95 -1.49
CA SER A 165 -1.23 5.57 -1.91
C SER A 165 -1.24 5.78 -3.41
N ALA A 166 -2.38 6.17 -3.97
CA ALA A 166 -2.40 6.73 -5.32
C ALA A 166 -1.49 7.98 -5.39
N PRO A 167 -0.89 8.29 -6.56
CA PRO A 167 -0.01 9.44 -6.75
C PRO A 167 -0.68 10.79 -6.52
#